data_AF-A0A924BFK5-F1
#
_entry.id   AF-A0A924BFK5-F1
#
_cell.length_a   1.000
_cell.length_b   1.000
_cell.length_c   1.000
_cell.angle_alpha   90.00
_cell.angle_beta   90.00
_cell.angle_gamma   90.00
#
_symmetry.space_group_name_H-M   'P 1'
#
loop_
_entity.id
_entity.type
_entity.pdbx_description
1 polymer ?
#
loop_
_entity_poly.entity_id
_entity_poly.type
_entity_poly.pdbx_seq_one_letter_code
_entity_poly.pdbx_strand_id
1 'polypeptide(L)'
;KMYEDGFCNIFYEDIDSALDTAIDAKRSGLSKTIGLVGNASEILWDFINKGFVPNIITDRTNTKDNYFPSGYSFSDALRIRRADAHHYKNLVNHTLMTHVKAMLELQKRGSIAFEFGNNIREKAYDRGLDNAFNIESFIPEYIYPVITSDKLNFKWIALSGNTEDVFVIDDLIMSEFSDNKDLVRMVDTINKVIFQKNIPARKLKLDSEEAIKLFKIVNEMIRSEELSGAFLIDVSSFKMIDNSDYFKQEFITEDNQQNIIDKIIEENQGSSWVSINQYGNTNQYYNLSENMILLDGSKESELNLINLINLKNKM
;
A
#
# COMPACT_ATOMS: atom_id res chain seq x y z
N LYS A 1 19.17 0.55 2.51
CA LYS A 1 17.93 1.35 2.42
C LYS A 1 16.91 1.08 3.52
N MET A 2 16.17 -0.05 3.58
CA MET A 2 15.17 -0.28 4.65
C MET A 2 15.73 -0.16 6.08
N TYR A 3 16.97 -0.64 6.29
CA TYR A 3 17.69 -0.48 7.56
C TYR A 3 18.05 0.98 7.86
N GLU A 4 18.71 1.66 6.91
CA GLU A 4 19.03 3.09 7.01
C GLU A 4 17.79 3.96 7.22
N ASP A 5 16.66 3.52 6.68
CA ASP A 5 15.41 4.25 6.77
C ASP A 5 14.63 4.02 8.06
N GLY A 6 15.04 3.08 8.91
CA GLY A 6 14.41 2.74 10.18
C GLY A 6 13.27 1.72 10.08
N PHE A 7 12.94 1.22 8.88
CA PHE A 7 11.90 0.20 8.69
C PHE A 7 12.39 -1.22 9.02
N CYS A 8 13.71 -1.45 9.02
CA CYS A 8 14.35 -2.70 9.40
C CYS A 8 15.32 -2.46 10.57
N ASN A 9 15.17 -3.16 11.69
CA ASN A 9 15.99 -2.92 12.89
C ASN A 9 17.36 -3.60 12.83
N ILE A 10 17.46 -4.72 12.12
CA ILE A 10 18.69 -5.52 11.97
C ILE A 10 18.60 -6.34 10.69
N PHE A 11 19.74 -6.68 10.08
CA PHE A 11 19.75 -7.66 9.01
C PHE A 11 20.88 -8.67 9.17
N TYR A 12 20.69 -9.85 8.61
CA TYR A 12 21.63 -10.96 8.58
C TYR A 12 21.83 -11.45 7.14
N GLU A 13 22.99 -12.04 6.90
CA GLU A 13 23.30 -12.76 5.64
C GLU A 13 23.22 -14.28 5.81
N ASP A 14 23.02 -14.75 7.05
CA ASP A 14 22.83 -16.14 7.40
C ASP A 14 21.48 -16.36 8.08
N ILE A 15 20.86 -17.50 7.75
CA ILE A 15 19.52 -17.84 8.21
C ILE A 15 19.48 -18.20 9.70
N ASP A 16 20.55 -18.80 10.22
CA ASP A 16 20.59 -19.28 11.61
C ASP A 16 20.54 -18.12 12.60
N SER A 17 21.38 -17.10 12.41
CA SER A 17 21.36 -15.89 13.25
C SER A 17 20.04 -15.13 13.14
N ALA A 18 19.43 -15.11 11.95
CA ALA A 18 18.13 -14.49 11.73
C ALA A 18 17.01 -15.21 12.50
N LEU A 19 16.98 -16.55 12.44
CA LEU A 19 15.99 -17.37 13.12
C LEU A 19 16.16 -17.34 14.63
N ASP A 20 17.39 -17.45 15.14
CA ASP A 20 17.67 -17.35 16.58
C ASP A 20 17.17 -16.01 17.14
N THR A 21 17.47 -14.93 16.43
CA THR A 21 17.00 -13.58 16.80
C THR A 21 15.48 -13.47 16.77
N ALA A 22 14.82 -14.07 15.78
CA ALA A 22 13.36 -14.06 15.67
C ALA A 22 12.70 -14.86 16.82
N ILE A 23 13.26 -16.01 17.17
CA ILE A 23 12.78 -16.87 18.25
C ILE A 23 12.96 -16.18 19.60
N ASP A 24 14.11 -15.57 19.86
CA ASP A 24 14.38 -14.87 21.12
C ASP A 24 13.50 -13.62 21.28
N ALA A 25 13.29 -12.86 20.21
CA ALA A 25 12.37 -11.73 20.22
C ALA A 25 10.94 -12.18 20.55
N LYS A 26 10.46 -13.25 19.92
CA LYS A 26 9.16 -13.85 20.21
C LYS A 26 9.03 -14.32 21.66
N ARG A 27 10.05 -15.01 22.19
CA ARG A 27 10.07 -15.48 23.59
C ARG A 27 10.06 -14.33 24.60
N SER A 28 10.69 -13.21 24.24
CA SER A 28 10.81 -12.03 25.10
C SER A 28 9.63 -11.05 24.96
N GLY A 29 8.66 -11.33 24.07
CA GLY A 29 7.54 -10.44 23.80
C GLY A 29 7.94 -9.11 23.15
N LEU A 30 9.08 -9.08 22.45
CA LEU A 30 9.60 -7.88 21.80
C LEU A 30 9.27 -7.89 20.31
N SER A 31 8.77 -6.78 19.80
CA SER A 31 8.58 -6.57 18.36
C SER A 31 9.91 -6.18 17.71
N LYS A 32 10.32 -6.91 16.67
CA LYS A 32 11.58 -6.66 15.94
C LYS A 32 11.40 -6.93 14.45
N THR A 33 11.91 -6.04 13.61
CA THR A 33 12.00 -6.26 12.17
C THR A 33 13.39 -6.75 11.79
N ILE A 34 13.45 -7.91 11.13
CA ILE A 34 14.68 -8.62 10.78
C ILE A 34 14.72 -8.77 9.26
N GLY A 35 15.75 -8.20 8.62
CA GLY A 35 16.06 -8.47 7.22
C GLY A 35 16.93 -9.71 7.09
N LEU A 36 16.60 -10.61 6.17
CA LEU A 36 17.47 -11.71 5.79
C LEU A 36 17.84 -11.56 4.32
N VAL A 37 19.14 -11.44 4.05
CA VAL A 37 19.67 -11.29 2.69
C VAL A 37 19.69 -12.65 2.02
N GLY A 38 18.93 -12.81 0.93
CA GLY A 38 18.93 -14.03 0.12
C GLY A 38 17.76 -14.09 -0.86
N ASN A 39 17.63 -15.22 -1.57
CA ASN A 39 16.49 -15.46 -2.45
C ASN A 39 15.32 -16.01 -1.65
N ALA A 40 14.15 -15.35 -1.72
CA ALA A 40 12.96 -15.77 -0.99
C ALA A 40 12.56 -17.23 -1.27
N SER A 41 12.71 -17.70 -2.52
CA SER A 41 12.41 -19.08 -2.88
C SER A 41 13.29 -20.07 -2.12
N GLU A 42 14.57 -19.77 -1.95
CA GLU A 42 15.51 -20.61 -1.20
C GLU A 42 15.26 -20.54 0.31
N ILE A 43 15.15 -19.33 0.85
CA ILE A 43 14.94 -19.08 2.28
C ILE A 43 13.69 -19.79 2.80
N LEU A 44 12.59 -19.78 2.05
CA LEU A 44 11.36 -20.45 2.48
C LEU A 44 11.52 -21.97 2.53
N TRP A 45 12.28 -22.57 1.62
CA TRP A 45 12.62 -23.99 1.71
C TRP A 45 13.58 -24.27 2.86
N ASP A 46 14.50 -23.36 3.16
CA ASP A 46 15.36 -23.50 4.35
C ASP A 46 14.56 -23.44 5.65
N PHE A 47 13.54 -22.59 5.75
CA PHE A 47 12.59 -22.60 6.88
C PHE A 47 11.92 -23.96 7.02
N ILE A 48 11.39 -24.50 5.92
CA ILE A 48 10.75 -25.83 5.86
C ILE A 48 11.72 -26.92 6.32
N ASN A 49 12.96 -26.90 5.83
CA ASN A 49 13.99 -27.90 6.14
C ASN A 49 14.46 -27.84 7.59
N LYS A 50 14.52 -26.63 8.18
CA LYS A 50 14.87 -26.41 9.59
C LYS A 50 13.67 -26.59 10.54
N GLY A 51 12.49 -26.93 10.02
CA GLY A 51 11.28 -27.08 10.82
C GLY A 51 10.73 -25.77 11.38
N PHE A 52 11.17 -24.63 10.83
CA PHE A 52 10.65 -23.32 11.20
C PHE A 52 9.35 -23.04 10.45
N VAL A 53 8.26 -22.84 11.20
CA VAL A 53 6.93 -22.53 10.65
C VAL A 53 6.53 -21.14 11.16
N PRO A 54 6.55 -20.10 10.31
CA PRO A 54 6.10 -18.78 10.71
C PRO A 54 4.59 -18.79 10.97
N ASN A 55 4.12 -17.90 11.85
CA ASN A 55 2.68 -17.78 12.11
C ASN A 55 1.92 -17.24 10.89
N ILE A 56 2.51 -16.29 10.18
CA ILE A 56 1.95 -15.66 8.98
C ILE A 56 3.02 -15.64 7.89
N ILE A 57 2.64 -15.89 6.64
CA ILE A 57 3.49 -15.77 5.47
C ILE A 57 2.79 -15.04 4.33
N THR A 58 3.50 -14.11 3.70
CA THR A 58 3.06 -13.39 2.51
C THR A 58 4.26 -13.00 1.66
N ASP A 59 4.01 -12.46 0.46
CA ASP A 59 5.06 -12.04 -0.47
C ASP A 59 4.74 -10.69 -1.12
N ARG A 60 5.78 -9.86 -1.29
CA ARG A 60 5.74 -8.57 -1.97
C ARG A 60 6.84 -8.40 -3.02
N THR A 61 7.48 -9.49 -3.44
CA THR A 61 8.43 -9.42 -4.55
C THR A 61 7.77 -8.83 -5.81
N ASN A 62 8.54 -8.08 -6.61
CA ASN A 62 8.04 -7.60 -7.88
C ASN A 62 8.13 -8.74 -8.91
N THR A 63 7.03 -9.46 -9.06
CA THR A 63 6.98 -10.61 -9.96
C THR A 63 7.13 -10.24 -11.44
N LYS A 64 6.81 -9.00 -11.84
CA LYS A 64 6.77 -8.55 -13.25
C LYS A 64 8.18 -8.31 -13.81
N ASP A 65 8.96 -7.44 -13.16
CA ASP A 65 10.18 -6.90 -13.77
C ASP A 65 11.46 -7.18 -12.96
N ASN A 66 11.32 -7.42 -11.65
CA ASN A 66 12.44 -7.48 -10.71
C ASN A 66 12.40 -8.70 -9.80
N TYR A 67 12.04 -9.85 -10.36
CA TYR A 67 12.18 -11.15 -9.71
C TYR A 67 13.48 -11.83 -10.17
N PHE A 68 14.24 -12.39 -9.24
CA PHE A 68 15.57 -12.96 -9.49
C PHE A 68 15.56 -14.49 -9.36
N PRO A 69 16.23 -15.21 -10.28
CA PRO A 69 16.29 -16.66 -10.22
C PRO A 69 17.11 -17.14 -9.02
N SER A 70 16.68 -18.25 -8.40
CA SER A 70 17.44 -18.94 -7.35
C SER A 70 18.72 -19.56 -7.93
N GLY A 71 19.76 -19.70 -7.12
CA GLY A 71 21.04 -20.29 -7.47
C GLY A 71 22.02 -19.33 -8.15
N TYR A 72 21.68 -18.04 -8.26
CA TYR A 72 22.51 -17.04 -8.92
C TYR A 72 22.76 -15.83 -8.02
N SER A 73 23.99 -15.31 -8.07
CA SER A 73 24.29 -13.98 -7.53
C SER A 73 23.50 -12.91 -8.29
N PHE A 74 23.27 -11.76 -7.65
CA PHE A 74 22.62 -10.61 -8.30
C PHE A 74 23.33 -10.21 -9.61
N SER A 75 24.67 -10.15 -9.60
CA SER A 75 25.47 -9.81 -10.78
C SER A 75 25.34 -10.85 -11.89
N ASP A 76 25.31 -12.14 -11.57
CA ASP A 76 25.18 -13.19 -12.58
C ASP A 76 23.77 -13.23 -13.17
N ALA A 77 22.75 -13.06 -12.35
CA ALA A 77 21.38 -12.91 -12.80
C ALA A 77 21.23 -11.74 -13.80
N LEU A 78 21.86 -10.59 -13.54
CA LEU A 78 21.86 -9.46 -14.47
C LEU A 78 22.63 -9.75 -15.76
N ARG A 79 23.76 -10.47 -15.68
CA ARG A 79 24.50 -10.92 -16.88
C ARG A 79 23.66 -11.85 -17.74
N ILE A 80 22.99 -12.84 -17.14
CA ILE A 80 22.09 -13.76 -17.82
C ILE A 80 20.94 -12.98 -18.47
N ARG A 81 20.32 -12.04 -17.74
CA ARG A 81 19.23 -11.21 -18.27
C ARG A 81 19.63 -10.45 -19.53
N ARG A 82 20.86 -9.92 -19.58
CA ARG A 82 21.40 -9.19 -20.74
C ARG A 82 21.79 -10.11 -21.90
N ALA A 83 22.32 -11.29 -21.60
CA ALA A 83 22.79 -12.23 -22.60
C ALA A 83 21.64 -13.01 -23.27
N ASP A 84 20.66 -13.46 -22.48
CA ASP A 84 19.50 -14.23 -22.93
C ASP A 84 18.30 -13.98 -22.02
N ALA A 85 17.45 -13.03 -22.42
CA ALA A 85 16.24 -12.67 -21.69
C ALA A 85 15.21 -13.81 -21.63
N HIS A 86 15.17 -14.69 -22.63
CA HIS A 86 14.24 -15.81 -22.65
C HIS A 86 14.66 -16.88 -21.64
N HIS A 87 15.95 -17.23 -21.62
CA HIS A 87 16.51 -18.11 -20.60
C HIS A 87 16.33 -17.53 -19.19
N TYR A 88 16.63 -16.24 -18.99
CA TYR A 88 16.39 -15.55 -17.71
C TYR A 88 14.93 -15.70 -17.24
N LYS A 89 13.97 -15.46 -18.15
CA LYS A 89 12.55 -15.58 -17.85
C LYS A 89 12.18 -17.01 -17.42
N ASN A 90 12.74 -18.03 -18.07
CA ASN A 90 12.50 -19.43 -17.69
C ASN A 90 13.05 -19.76 -16.30
N LEU A 91 14.24 -19.25 -15.94
CA LEU A 91 14.81 -19.42 -14.60
C LEU A 91 13.95 -18.71 -13.53
N VAL A 92 13.50 -17.49 -13.79
CA VAL A 92 12.60 -16.74 -12.91
C VAL A 92 11.28 -17.48 -12.72
N ASN A 93 10.70 -17.99 -13.80
CA ASN A 93 9.46 -18.76 -13.78
C ASN A 93 9.58 -20.01 -12.90
N HIS A 94 10.68 -20.74 -13.03
CA HIS A 94 10.96 -21.90 -12.18
C HIS A 94 11.08 -21.48 -10.70
N THR A 95 11.78 -20.38 -10.44
CA THR A 95 11.98 -19.88 -9.07
C THR A 95 10.68 -19.42 -8.41
N LEU A 96 9.80 -18.74 -9.16
CA LEU A 96 8.44 -18.35 -8.73
C LEU A 96 7.61 -19.58 -8.36
N MET A 97 7.63 -20.62 -9.21
CA MET A 97 6.94 -21.87 -8.95
C MET A 97 7.41 -22.52 -7.63
N THR A 98 8.73 -22.58 -7.44
CA THR A 98 9.35 -23.14 -6.22
C THR A 98 8.99 -22.31 -4.98
N HIS A 99 8.86 -20.99 -5.11
CA HIS A 99 8.44 -20.08 -4.02
C HIS A 99 6.99 -20.37 -3.61
N VAL A 100 6.05 -20.41 -4.56
CA VAL A 100 4.62 -20.66 -4.25
C VAL A 100 4.42 -22.04 -3.62
N LYS A 101 5.17 -23.05 -4.08
CA LYS A 101 5.16 -24.38 -3.45
C LYS A 101 5.61 -24.33 -1.99
N ALA A 102 6.63 -23.54 -1.65
CA ALA A 102 7.07 -23.36 -0.28
C ALA A 102 6.00 -22.67 0.59
N MET A 103 5.33 -21.64 0.06
CA MET A 103 4.23 -20.99 0.76
C MET A 103 3.07 -21.96 1.05
N LEU A 104 2.68 -22.80 0.08
CA LEU A 104 1.66 -23.83 0.26
C LEU A 104 2.07 -24.89 1.29
N GLU A 105 3.34 -25.28 1.31
CA GLU A 105 3.86 -26.24 2.29
C GLU A 105 3.85 -25.65 3.70
N LEU A 106 4.27 -24.40 3.87
CA LEU A 106 4.19 -23.70 5.16
C LEU A 106 2.73 -23.52 5.60
N GLN A 107 1.81 -23.24 4.67
CA GLN A 107 0.38 -23.19 4.94
C GLN A 107 -0.14 -24.54 5.48
N LYS A 108 0.23 -25.66 4.85
CA LYS A 108 -0.11 -27.01 5.33
C LYS A 108 0.46 -27.31 6.72
N ARG A 109 1.59 -26.71 7.07
CA ARG A 109 2.23 -26.83 8.39
C ARG A 109 1.65 -25.88 9.45
N GLY A 110 0.66 -25.06 9.08
CA GLY A 110 -0.10 -24.23 10.00
C GLY A 110 0.16 -22.72 9.89
N SER A 111 0.98 -22.27 8.93
CA SER A 111 1.09 -20.84 8.64
C SER A 111 -0.22 -20.30 8.04
N ILE A 112 -0.64 -19.11 8.46
CA ILE A 112 -1.65 -18.34 7.70
C ILE A 112 -0.93 -17.75 6.48
N ALA A 113 -1.33 -18.18 5.28
CA ALA A 113 -0.71 -17.75 4.03
C ALA A 113 -1.68 -16.91 3.19
N PHE A 114 -1.21 -15.76 2.70
CA PHE A 114 -1.97 -14.93 1.75
C PHE A 114 -1.05 -14.21 0.76
N GLU A 115 -1.60 -13.88 -0.41
CA GLU A 115 -0.93 -13.11 -1.47
C GLU A 115 -1.23 -11.62 -1.34
N PHE A 116 -0.21 -10.76 -1.51
CA PHE A 116 -0.28 -9.32 -1.24
C PHE A 116 -0.21 -8.45 -2.51
N GLY A 117 -1.07 -8.75 -3.49
CA GLY A 117 -1.28 -7.94 -4.69
C GLY A 117 -0.11 -7.90 -5.68
N ASN A 118 0.77 -8.90 -5.67
CA ASN A 118 1.90 -8.99 -6.59
C ASN A 118 1.72 -10.06 -7.69
N ASN A 119 0.57 -10.74 -7.69
CA ASN A 119 0.17 -11.71 -8.69
C ASN A 119 1.06 -12.97 -8.77
N ILE A 120 1.72 -13.35 -7.67
CA ILE A 120 2.60 -14.53 -7.66
C ILE A 120 1.84 -15.85 -7.89
N ARG A 121 0.59 -15.94 -7.41
CA ARG A 121 -0.27 -17.13 -7.53
C ARG A 121 -0.68 -17.42 -8.98
N GLU A 122 -1.13 -16.42 -9.72
CA GLU A 122 -1.51 -16.56 -11.14
C GLU A 122 -0.30 -17.04 -11.96
N LYS A 123 0.89 -16.48 -11.71
CA LYS A 123 2.11 -16.91 -12.40
C LYS A 123 2.45 -18.38 -12.14
N ALA A 124 2.22 -18.87 -10.92
CA ALA A 124 2.42 -20.29 -10.64
C ALA A 124 1.32 -21.15 -11.27
N TYR A 125 0.07 -20.71 -11.22
CA TYR A 125 -1.07 -21.39 -11.82
C TYR A 125 -0.92 -21.59 -13.33
N ASP A 126 -0.56 -20.53 -14.07
CA ASP A 126 -0.31 -20.57 -15.53
C ASP A 126 0.75 -21.59 -15.96
N ARG A 127 1.54 -22.08 -15.01
CA ARG A 127 2.64 -23.03 -15.20
C ARG A 127 2.32 -24.42 -14.64
N GLY A 128 1.05 -24.69 -14.33
CA GLY A 128 0.54 -26.00 -13.94
C GLY A 128 0.58 -26.28 -12.44
N LEU A 129 0.62 -25.25 -11.58
CA LEU A 129 0.37 -25.42 -10.14
C LEU A 129 -1.10 -25.19 -9.83
N ASP A 130 -1.91 -26.21 -10.05
CA ASP A 130 -3.38 -26.14 -9.95
C ASP A 130 -3.87 -25.62 -8.59
N ASN A 131 -3.13 -25.92 -7.52
CA ASN A 131 -3.47 -25.51 -6.16
C ASN A 131 -2.84 -24.17 -5.72
N ALA A 132 -2.28 -23.37 -6.65
CA ALA A 132 -1.67 -22.07 -6.32
C ALA A 132 -2.66 -21.09 -5.65
N PHE A 133 -3.94 -21.16 -6.03
CA PHE A 133 -5.00 -20.32 -5.48
C PHE A 133 -5.50 -20.74 -4.09
N ASN A 134 -4.99 -21.84 -3.52
CA ASN A 134 -5.25 -22.19 -2.11
C ASN A 134 -4.61 -21.18 -1.14
N ILE A 135 -3.62 -20.41 -1.60
CA ILE A 135 -3.19 -19.19 -0.92
C ILE A 135 -4.21 -18.12 -1.28
N GLU A 136 -4.93 -17.54 -0.33
CA GLU A 136 -5.96 -16.54 -0.61
C GLU A 136 -5.37 -15.15 -0.90
N SER A 137 -6.14 -14.25 -1.52
CA SER A 137 -5.74 -12.85 -1.63
C SER A 137 -5.95 -12.12 -0.31
N PHE A 138 -5.06 -11.19 0.04
CA PHE A 138 -5.23 -10.36 1.24
C PHE A 138 -6.52 -9.50 1.21
N ILE A 139 -7.05 -9.25 0.01
CA ILE A 139 -8.16 -8.31 -0.20
C ILE A 139 -9.48 -8.86 0.32
N PRO A 140 -10.04 -9.99 -0.19
CA PRO A 140 -11.27 -10.55 0.36
C PRO A 140 -11.11 -10.90 1.84
N GLU A 141 -9.93 -11.40 2.23
CA GLU A 141 -9.69 -11.97 3.55
C GLU A 141 -9.61 -10.90 4.66
N TYR A 142 -8.93 -9.79 4.42
CA TYR A 142 -8.61 -8.81 5.47
C TYR A 142 -9.03 -7.38 5.16
N ILE A 143 -9.06 -7.00 3.88
CA ILE A 143 -9.22 -5.59 3.51
C ILE A 143 -10.67 -5.28 3.11
N TYR A 144 -11.44 -6.25 2.61
CA TYR A 144 -12.82 -6.02 2.17
C TYR A 144 -13.69 -5.36 3.26
N PRO A 145 -13.69 -5.83 4.53
CA PRO A 145 -14.46 -5.17 5.60
C PRO A 145 -14.00 -3.72 5.89
N VAL A 146 -12.72 -3.44 5.62
CA VAL A 146 -12.07 -2.14 5.83
C VAL A 146 -12.26 -1.20 4.64
N ILE A 147 -12.60 -1.72 3.46
CA ILE A 147 -12.96 -0.92 2.28
C ILE A 147 -14.45 -0.59 2.28
N THR A 148 -15.29 -1.50 2.77
CA THR A 148 -16.73 -1.27 2.92
C THR A 148 -17.08 -0.38 4.10
N SER A 149 -16.08 0.12 4.84
CA SER A 149 -16.31 1.13 5.88
C SER A 149 -16.62 2.48 5.23
N ASP A 150 -17.54 3.24 5.81
CA ASP A 150 -17.89 4.60 5.36
C ASP A 150 -16.75 5.65 5.57
N LYS A 151 -15.54 5.21 5.95
CA LYS A 151 -14.36 6.05 6.12
C LYS A 151 -13.60 6.22 4.82
N LEU A 152 -13.27 7.48 4.52
CA LEU A 152 -12.46 7.87 3.37
C LEU A 152 -10.97 7.83 3.73
N ASN A 153 -10.12 7.52 2.75
CA ASN A 153 -8.68 7.59 2.91
C ASN A 153 -8.22 9.00 2.53
N PHE A 154 -7.64 9.73 3.47
CA PHE A 154 -7.02 11.01 3.23
C PHE A 154 -5.51 10.89 3.28
N LYS A 155 -4.83 11.52 2.34
CA LYS A 155 -3.39 11.78 2.43
C LYS A 155 -3.17 13.27 2.25
N TRP A 156 -2.21 13.84 2.96
CA TRP A 156 -1.84 15.22 2.74
C TRP A 156 -0.36 15.43 2.88
N ILE A 157 0.13 16.47 2.22
CA ILE A 157 1.51 16.94 2.31
C ILE A 157 1.52 18.40 2.77
N ALA A 158 2.43 18.75 3.67
CA ALA A 158 2.68 20.12 4.09
C ALA A 158 3.62 20.79 3.06
N LEU A 159 3.09 21.71 2.25
CA LEU A 159 3.87 22.35 1.17
C LEU A 159 4.93 23.31 1.70
N SER A 160 4.82 23.71 2.97
CA SER A 160 5.85 24.46 3.70
C SER A 160 7.18 23.70 3.83
N GLY A 161 7.13 22.36 3.78
CA GLY A 161 8.27 21.51 4.13
C GLY A 161 8.54 21.43 5.64
N ASN A 162 7.76 22.11 6.48
CA ASN A 162 7.94 22.11 7.92
C ASN A 162 7.31 20.86 8.54
N THR A 163 8.13 20.00 9.16
CA THR A 163 7.65 18.79 9.83
C THR A 163 6.72 19.10 11.00
N GLU A 164 6.89 20.26 11.63
CA GLU A 164 6.08 20.66 12.77
C GLU A 164 4.61 20.84 12.40
N ASP A 165 4.31 21.32 11.19
CA ASP A 165 2.93 21.50 10.73
C ASP A 165 2.15 20.17 10.76
N VAL A 166 2.82 19.03 10.51
CA VAL A 166 2.18 17.71 10.58
C VAL A 166 1.93 17.30 12.04
N PHE A 167 2.87 17.57 12.95
CA PHE A 167 2.71 17.24 14.36
C PHE A 167 1.65 18.10 15.05
N VAL A 168 1.57 19.39 14.71
CA VAL A 168 0.49 20.28 15.16
C VAL A 168 -0.87 19.73 14.75
N ILE A 169 -1.01 19.23 13.50
CA ILE A 169 -2.24 18.57 13.05
C ILE A 169 -2.49 17.25 13.80
N ASP A 170 -1.46 16.46 14.09
CA ASP A 170 -1.62 15.23 14.87
C ASP A 170 -2.10 15.51 16.30
N ASP A 171 -1.55 16.52 16.97
CA ASP A 171 -1.96 16.96 18.30
C ASP A 171 -3.39 17.52 18.30
N LEU A 172 -3.74 18.27 17.25
CA LEU A 172 -5.12 18.69 17.01
C LEU A 172 -6.04 17.47 16.88
N ILE A 173 -5.64 16.44 16.14
CA ILE A 173 -6.46 15.23 15.97
C ILE A 173 -6.64 14.51 17.31
N MET A 174 -5.55 14.35 18.08
CA MET A 174 -5.61 13.69 19.38
C MET A 174 -6.48 14.42 20.40
N SER A 175 -6.55 15.74 20.32
CA SER A 175 -7.37 16.57 21.22
C SER A 175 -8.84 16.67 20.76
N GLU A 176 -9.08 17.07 19.50
CA GLU A 176 -10.43 17.31 18.94
C GLU A 176 -11.25 16.03 18.73
N PHE A 177 -10.59 14.88 18.53
CA PHE A 177 -11.23 13.58 18.31
C PHE A 177 -10.88 12.58 19.41
N SER A 178 -10.66 13.07 20.63
CA SER A 178 -10.25 12.27 21.79
C SER A 178 -11.23 11.13 22.16
N ASP A 179 -12.50 11.24 21.76
CA ASP A 179 -13.51 10.18 21.92
C ASP A 179 -13.34 9.03 20.92
N ASN A 180 -12.78 9.29 19.74
CA ASN A 180 -12.45 8.25 18.77
C ASN A 180 -11.10 7.59 19.14
N LYS A 181 -11.17 6.62 20.06
CA LYS A 181 -9.99 5.91 20.59
C LYS A 181 -9.16 5.22 19.51
N ASP A 182 -9.78 4.77 18.42
CA ASP A 182 -9.07 4.13 17.32
C ASP A 182 -8.24 5.13 16.52
N LEU A 183 -8.80 6.30 16.22
CA LEU A 183 -8.08 7.38 15.53
C LEU A 183 -6.90 7.88 16.37
N VAL A 184 -7.14 8.17 17.66
CA VAL A 184 -6.09 8.61 18.59
C VAL A 184 -4.97 7.60 18.68
N ARG A 185 -5.30 6.31 18.89
CA ARG A 185 -4.31 5.23 18.95
C ARG A 185 -3.52 5.12 17.64
N MET A 186 -4.17 5.30 16.49
CA MET A 186 -3.50 5.27 15.19
C MET A 186 -2.51 6.42 15.05
N VAL A 187 -2.90 7.65 15.37
CA VAL A 187 -2.00 8.82 15.33
C VAL A 187 -0.81 8.65 16.27
N ASP A 188 -1.05 8.26 17.52
CA ASP A 188 0.01 7.99 18.51
C ASP A 188 0.99 6.91 18.03
N THR A 189 0.48 5.84 17.42
CA THR A 189 1.32 4.77 16.85
C THR A 189 2.16 5.31 15.69
N ILE A 190 1.56 6.05 14.77
CA ILE A 190 2.26 6.60 13.60
C ILE A 190 3.38 7.55 14.05
N ASN A 191 3.14 8.40 15.06
CA ASN A 191 4.15 9.33 15.57
C ASN A 191 5.35 8.65 16.23
N LYS A 192 5.20 7.40 16.68
CA LYS A 192 6.30 6.60 17.23
C LYS A 192 7.15 5.89 16.18
N VAL A 193 6.61 5.67 14.97
CA VAL A 193 7.23 4.76 13.98
C VAL A 193 7.53 5.41 12.63
N ILE A 194 6.83 6.49 12.26
CA ILE A 194 7.02 7.17 10.99
C ILE A 194 7.86 8.42 11.20
N PHE A 195 9.00 8.44 10.53
CA PHE A 195 9.85 9.62 10.42
C PHE A 195 9.50 10.38 9.15
N GLN A 196 9.29 11.70 9.29
CA GLN A 196 9.05 12.57 8.14
C GLN A 196 10.32 12.67 7.29
N LYS A 197 10.20 12.41 5.99
CA LYS A 197 11.31 12.47 5.02
C LYS A 197 10.88 13.24 3.78
N ASN A 198 11.75 14.11 3.30
CA ASN A 198 11.47 15.03 2.20
C ASN A 198 10.33 15.99 2.55
N ILE A 199 9.22 15.95 1.82
CA ILE A 199 8.03 16.76 2.11
C ILE A 199 7.23 16.05 3.21
N PRO A 200 6.97 16.72 4.35
CA PRO A 200 6.21 16.14 5.44
C PRO A 200 4.80 15.73 4.98
N ALA A 201 4.38 14.53 5.37
CA ALA A 201 3.16 13.92 4.88
C ALA A 201 2.45 13.10 5.97
N ARG A 202 1.16 12.89 5.78
CA ARG A 202 0.34 12.03 6.64
C ARG A 202 -0.69 11.29 5.80
N LYS A 203 -1.07 10.11 6.28
CA LYS A 203 -2.19 9.33 5.76
C LYS A 203 -3.06 8.88 6.93
N LEU A 204 -4.35 9.17 6.88
CA LEU A 204 -5.33 8.71 7.86
C LEU A 204 -6.64 8.33 7.18
N LYS A 205 -7.41 7.48 7.86
CA LYS A 205 -8.81 7.23 7.51
C LYS A 205 -9.70 8.01 8.45
N LEU A 206 -10.60 8.80 7.88
CA LEU A 206 -11.56 9.64 8.60
C LEU A 206 -12.94 9.42 7.98
N ASP A 207 -13.99 9.47 8.78
CA ASP A 207 -15.32 9.66 8.19
C ASP A 207 -15.48 11.09 7.64
N SER A 208 -16.55 11.31 6.88
CA SER A 208 -16.77 12.59 6.18
C SER A 208 -16.95 13.77 7.15
N GLU A 209 -17.57 13.55 8.32
CA GLU A 209 -17.78 14.61 9.32
C GLU A 209 -16.49 14.96 10.05
N GLU A 210 -15.71 13.95 10.44
CA GLU A 210 -14.37 14.09 11.01
C GLU A 210 -13.45 14.86 10.06
N ALA A 211 -13.45 14.50 8.78
CA ALA A 211 -12.61 15.13 7.77
C ALA A 211 -13.00 16.60 7.53
N ILE A 212 -14.30 16.89 7.37
CA ILE A 212 -14.78 18.27 7.21
C ILE A 212 -14.41 19.10 8.43
N LYS A 213 -14.64 18.60 9.66
CA LYS A 213 -14.29 19.32 10.88
C LYS A 213 -12.79 19.61 10.94
N LEU A 214 -11.96 18.58 10.73
CA LEU A 214 -10.49 18.69 10.77
C LEU A 214 -10.00 19.73 9.77
N PHE A 215 -10.35 19.59 8.50
CA PHE A 215 -9.77 20.44 7.46
C PHE A 215 -10.28 21.89 7.49
N LYS A 216 -11.47 22.15 8.07
CA LYS A 216 -11.88 23.53 8.36
C LYS A 216 -10.98 24.18 9.41
N ILE A 217 -10.64 23.46 10.47
CA ILE A 217 -9.72 23.96 11.50
C ILE A 217 -8.34 24.18 10.89
N VAL A 218 -7.83 23.19 10.14
CA VAL A 218 -6.53 23.32 9.43
C VAL A 218 -6.53 24.53 8.50
N ASN A 219 -7.60 24.77 7.74
CA ASN A 219 -7.70 25.93 6.85
C ASN A 219 -7.68 27.27 7.62
N GLU A 220 -8.35 27.34 8.78
CA GLU A 220 -8.25 28.49 9.67
C GLU A 220 -6.84 28.69 10.21
N MET A 221 -6.15 27.61 10.60
CA MET A 221 -4.77 27.66 11.09
C MET A 221 -3.78 28.12 10.02
N ILE A 222 -4.00 27.76 8.75
CA ILE A 222 -3.23 28.32 7.62
C ILE A 222 -3.51 29.82 7.48
N ARG A 223 -4.78 30.23 7.58
CA ARG A 223 -5.19 31.63 7.42
C ARG A 223 -4.69 32.54 8.55
N SER A 224 -4.55 31.99 9.75
CA SER A 224 -4.07 32.68 10.95
C SER A 224 -2.55 32.56 11.15
N GLU A 225 -1.85 31.92 10.22
CA GLU A 225 -0.39 31.69 10.25
C GLU A 225 0.08 30.82 11.44
N GLU A 226 -0.82 30.03 12.05
CA GLU A 226 -0.46 29.00 13.03
C GLU A 226 0.20 27.79 12.36
N LEU A 227 -0.14 27.52 11.09
CA LEU A 227 0.57 26.57 10.23
C LEU A 227 1.44 27.32 9.23
N SER A 228 2.61 26.75 8.93
CA SER A 228 3.66 27.42 8.15
C SER A 228 3.37 27.53 6.65
N GLY A 229 2.31 26.89 6.15
CA GLY A 229 1.93 26.97 4.75
C GLY A 229 0.76 26.08 4.35
N ALA A 230 0.43 26.12 3.06
CA ALA A 230 -0.67 25.38 2.47
C ALA A 230 -0.43 23.86 2.48
N PHE A 231 -1.53 23.11 2.36
CA PHE A 231 -1.52 21.66 2.26
C PHE A 231 -2.11 21.20 0.94
N LEU A 232 -1.51 20.17 0.34
CA LEU A 232 -2.14 19.46 -0.78
C LEU A 232 -2.74 18.17 -0.24
N ILE A 233 -4.05 18.01 -0.40
CA ILE A 233 -4.83 16.90 0.16
C ILE A 233 -5.30 16.01 -0.98
N ASP A 234 -4.94 14.74 -0.93
CA ASP A 234 -5.50 13.65 -1.72
C ASP A 234 -6.79 13.17 -1.07
N VAL A 235 -7.90 13.41 -1.77
CA VAL A 235 -9.26 13.00 -1.40
C VAL A 235 -9.78 11.86 -2.29
N SER A 236 -8.87 11.18 -3.01
CA SER A 236 -9.26 10.04 -3.84
C SER A 236 -9.84 8.91 -2.98
N SER A 237 -11.02 8.42 -3.38
CA SER A 237 -11.53 7.18 -2.81
C SER A 237 -10.72 6.03 -3.40
N PHE A 238 -10.05 5.27 -2.53
CA PHE A 238 -9.47 3.98 -2.93
C PHE A 238 -10.62 3.00 -3.19
N LYS A 239 -11.25 3.11 -4.38
CA LYS A 239 -12.17 2.09 -4.87
C LYS A 239 -11.32 0.92 -5.35
N MET A 240 -11.24 -0.09 -4.51
CA MET A 240 -10.62 -1.34 -4.88
C MET A 240 -11.39 -1.95 -6.05
N ILE A 241 -10.69 -2.08 -7.18
CA ILE A 241 -11.14 -2.94 -8.27
C ILE A 241 -10.84 -4.36 -7.79
N ASP A 242 -11.86 -5.04 -7.27
CA ASP A 242 -11.79 -6.50 -7.12
C ASP A 242 -11.66 -7.11 -8.53
N ASN A 243 -10.92 -8.21 -8.67
CA ASN A 243 -10.85 -8.98 -9.92
C ASN A 243 -12.26 -9.42 -10.41
N SER A 244 -13.25 -9.46 -9.51
CA SER A 244 -14.66 -9.69 -9.84
C SER A 244 -15.39 -8.46 -10.44
N ASP A 245 -14.94 -7.24 -10.14
CA ASP A 245 -15.47 -5.98 -10.69
C ASP A 245 -14.85 -5.62 -12.05
N TYR A 246 -13.79 -6.33 -12.51
CA TYR A 246 -13.32 -6.25 -13.90
C TYR A 246 -14.45 -6.46 -14.91
N PHE A 247 -15.50 -7.20 -14.53
CA PHE A 247 -16.66 -7.48 -15.37
C PHE A 247 -17.81 -6.48 -15.22
N LYS A 248 -17.71 -5.47 -14.34
CA LYS A 248 -18.79 -4.51 -14.06
C LYS A 248 -18.48 -3.06 -14.43
N GLN A 249 -17.26 -2.74 -14.85
CA GLN A 249 -16.92 -1.38 -15.30
C GLN A 249 -17.18 -1.21 -16.81
N GLU A 250 -17.77 -0.07 -17.19
CA GLU A 250 -18.20 0.23 -18.56
C GLU A 250 -17.05 0.68 -19.46
N PHE A 251 -16.78 -0.07 -20.54
CA PHE A 251 -15.63 0.13 -21.45
C PHE A 251 -15.66 1.50 -22.09
N ILE A 252 -14.57 2.26 -22.02
CA ILE A 252 -14.47 3.49 -22.81
C ILE A 252 -14.44 3.08 -24.29
N THR A 253 -15.52 3.41 -25.00
CA THR A 253 -15.68 3.28 -26.45
C THR A 253 -15.91 4.67 -27.03
N GLU A 254 -15.81 4.80 -28.37
CA GLU A 254 -16.19 6.05 -29.05
C GLU A 254 -17.61 6.51 -28.67
N ASP A 255 -18.52 5.55 -28.42
CA ASP A 255 -19.93 5.82 -28.11
C ASP A 255 -20.18 6.34 -26.68
N ASN A 256 -19.30 6.06 -25.71
CA ASN A 256 -19.52 6.47 -24.31
C ASN A 256 -18.40 7.33 -23.71
N GLN A 257 -17.35 7.63 -24.48
CA GLN A 257 -16.22 8.45 -24.03
C GLN A 257 -16.66 9.80 -23.46
N GLN A 258 -17.61 10.49 -24.11
CA GLN A 258 -18.10 11.79 -23.64
C GLN A 258 -18.82 11.66 -22.29
N ASN A 259 -19.69 10.66 -22.13
CA ASN A 259 -20.39 10.42 -20.87
C ASN A 259 -19.42 10.12 -19.73
N ILE A 260 -18.34 9.39 -20.01
CA ILE A 260 -17.31 9.08 -19.02
C ILE A 260 -16.51 10.34 -18.65
N ILE A 261 -16.17 11.20 -19.61
CA ILE A 261 -15.54 12.50 -19.35
C ILE A 261 -16.45 13.38 -18.50
N ASP A 262 -17.73 13.49 -18.85
CA ASP A 262 -18.70 14.31 -18.14
C ASP A 262 -18.86 13.81 -16.69
N LYS A 263 -18.94 12.50 -16.49
CA LYS A 263 -18.93 11.88 -15.17
C LYS A 263 -17.66 12.24 -14.38
N ILE A 264 -16.48 12.12 -14.96
CA ILE A 264 -15.22 12.50 -14.28
C ILE A 264 -15.23 13.98 -13.90
N ILE A 265 -15.75 14.87 -14.76
CA ILE A 265 -15.85 16.29 -14.45
C ILE A 265 -16.80 16.51 -13.28
N GLU A 266 -17.99 15.92 -13.32
CA GLU A 266 -19.00 16.01 -12.26
C GLU A 266 -18.50 15.47 -10.91
N GLU A 267 -17.81 14.33 -10.91
CA GLU A 267 -17.34 13.67 -9.69
C GLU A 267 -16.17 14.40 -9.00
N ASN A 268 -15.54 15.35 -9.68
CA ASN A 268 -14.28 15.96 -9.25
C ASN A 268 -14.31 17.51 -9.27
N GLN A 269 -15.50 18.12 -9.36
CA GLN A 269 -15.67 19.57 -9.28
C GLN A 269 -15.09 20.13 -7.96
N GLY A 270 -14.27 21.17 -8.07
CA GLY A 270 -13.56 21.79 -6.94
C GLY A 270 -12.15 21.24 -6.69
N SER A 271 -11.72 20.20 -7.42
CA SER A 271 -10.34 19.72 -7.32
C SER A 271 -9.36 20.74 -7.90
N SER A 272 -8.20 20.87 -7.25
CA SER A 272 -7.08 21.64 -7.83
C SER A 272 -6.36 20.87 -8.92
N TRP A 273 -6.38 19.54 -8.85
CA TRP A 273 -5.85 18.64 -9.86
C TRP A 273 -6.64 17.34 -9.91
N VAL A 274 -6.87 16.85 -11.12
CA VAL A 274 -7.50 15.56 -11.41
C VAL A 274 -6.55 14.78 -12.32
N SER A 275 -6.18 13.56 -11.91
CA SER A 275 -5.44 12.64 -12.78
C SER A 275 -6.29 11.50 -13.24
N ILE A 276 -6.26 11.21 -14.54
CA ILE A 276 -6.91 10.04 -15.14
C ILE A 276 -5.82 9.01 -15.41
N ASN A 277 -5.84 7.89 -14.68
CA ASN A 277 -4.84 6.84 -14.82
C ASN A 277 -5.39 5.63 -15.59
N GLN A 278 -4.51 4.99 -16.36
CA GLN A 278 -4.77 3.71 -17.03
C GLN A 278 -3.90 2.63 -16.40
N TYR A 279 -4.50 1.55 -15.90
CA TYR A 279 -3.80 0.40 -15.34
C TYR A 279 -4.10 -0.87 -16.17
N GLY A 280 -3.07 -1.57 -16.67
CA GLY A 280 -3.24 -2.88 -17.36
C GLY A 280 -2.24 -3.13 -18.50
N ASN A 281 -1.99 -4.41 -18.82
CA ASN A 281 -1.12 -4.86 -19.94
C ASN A 281 -1.92 -5.33 -21.19
N THR A 282 -3.24 -5.34 -21.10
CA THR A 282 -4.17 -5.57 -22.21
C THR A 282 -4.85 -4.23 -22.50
N ASN A 283 -5.41 -4.02 -23.69
CA ASN A 283 -6.14 -2.81 -24.09
C ASN A 283 -7.45 -2.57 -23.28
N GLN A 284 -7.39 -2.74 -21.97
CA GLN A 284 -8.49 -2.74 -21.02
C GLN A 284 -8.16 -1.66 -20.00
N TYR A 285 -8.73 -0.48 -20.25
CA TYR A 285 -8.60 0.73 -19.44
C TYR A 285 -9.65 0.68 -18.34
N TYR A 286 -9.34 1.11 -17.11
CA TYR A 286 -10.27 1.94 -16.32
C TYR A 286 -9.58 2.86 -15.33
N ASN A 287 -10.35 3.90 -15.06
CA ASN A 287 -9.99 5.23 -14.65
C ASN A 287 -10.16 5.40 -13.15
N LEU A 288 -9.05 5.43 -12.41
CA LEU A 288 -9.05 6.05 -11.09
C LEU A 288 -8.77 7.52 -11.33
N SER A 289 -9.82 8.35 -11.21
CA SER A 289 -9.59 9.78 -11.04
C SER A 289 -8.99 10.00 -9.65
N GLU A 290 -7.71 10.35 -9.59
CA GLU A 290 -7.11 10.82 -8.34
C GLU A 290 -7.35 12.32 -8.25
N ASN A 291 -7.83 12.78 -7.09
CA ASN A 291 -8.21 14.16 -6.89
C ASN A 291 -7.38 14.74 -5.78
N MET A 292 -6.66 15.80 -6.12
CA MET A 292 -5.93 16.59 -5.15
C MET A 292 -6.54 17.97 -5.06
N ILE A 293 -6.60 18.49 -3.85
CA ILE A 293 -7.07 19.85 -3.56
C ILE A 293 -6.06 20.58 -2.70
N LEU A 294 -5.75 21.80 -3.11
CA LEU A 294 -4.93 22.74 -2.35
C LEU A 294 -5.81 23.40 -1.28
N LEU A 295 -5.41 23.23 -0.01
CA LEU A 295 -5.96 23.94 1.13
C LEU A 295 -4.99 25.06 1.51
N ASP A 296 -5.36 26.31 1.23
CA ASP A 296 -4.48 27.48 1.24
C ASP A 296 -4.89 28.59 2.23
N GLY A 297 -5.89 28.33 3.08
CA GLY A 297 -6.44 29.30 4.03
C GLY A 297 -7.59 30.14 3.47
N SER A 298 -7.84 30.10 2.15
CA SER A 298 -8.93 30.83 1.52
C SER A 298 -10.30 30.21 1.82
N LYS A 299 -11.36 31.02 1.73
CA LYS A 299 -12.74 30.51 1.83
C LYS A 299 -13.11 29.62 0.64
N GLU A 300 -12.46 29.83 -0.49
CA GLU A 300 -12.71 29.07 -1.72
C GLU A 300 -12.17 27.64 -1.60
N SER A 301 -10.93 27.46 -1.12
CA SER A 301 -10.36 26.13 -0.90
C SER A 301 -11.14 25.32 0.14
N GLU A 302 -11.63 25.96 1.21
CA GLU A 302 -12.52 25.32 2.19
C GLU A 302 -13.81 24.82 1.55
N LEU A 303 -14.51 25.68 0.79
CA LEU A 303 -15.76 25.33 0.15
C LEU A 303 -15.58 24.19 -0.87
N ASN A 304 -14.51 24.27 -1.67
CA ASN A 304 -14.17 23.25 -2.65
C ASN A 304 -13.89 21.90 -1.98
N LEU A 305 -13.16 21.88 -0.87
CA LEU A 305 -12.88 20.64 -0.13
C LEU A 305 -14.14 20.02 0.45
N ILE A 306 -15.00 20.82 1.06
CA ILE A 306 -16.28 20.35 1.62
C ILE A 306 -17.16 19.77 0.51
N ASN A 307 -17.25 20.43 -0.63
CA ASN A 307 -18.01 19.94 -1.78
C ASN A 307 -17.47 18.59 -2.27
N LEU A 308 -16.14 18.44 -2.39
CA LEU A 308 -15.52 17.17 -2.79
C LEU A 308 -15.80 16.04 -1.79
N ILE A 309 -15.64 16.28 -0.49
CA ILE A 309 -15.91 15.25 0.54
C ILE A 309 -17.38 14.82 0.47
N ASN A 310 -18.30 15.79 0.36
CA ASN A 310 -19.74 15.51 0.25
C ASN A 310 -20.12 14.76 -1.02
N LEU A 311 -19.47 15.04 -2.15
CA LEU A 311 -19.66 14.31 -3.39
C LEU A 311 -19.23 12.85 -3.24
N LYS A 312 -18.08 12.59 -2.61
CA LYS A 312 -17.57 11.23 -2.40
C LYS A 312 -18.40 10.43 -1.39
N ASN A 313 -19.02 11.07 -0.41
CA ASN A 313 -19.91 10.41 0.55
C ASN A 313 -21.25 9.96 -0.07
N LYS A 314 -21.65 10.53 -1.22
CA LYS A 314 -22.91 10.20 -1.92
C LYS A 314 -22.78 9.07 -2.95
N MET A 315 -21.56 8.62 -3.24
CA MET A 315 -21.21 7.65 -4.30
C MET A 315 -20.82 6.29 -3.76
#